data_AF-A0A7J6G7A8-F1
#
_entry.id   AF-A0A7J6G7A8-F1
#
_cell.length_a   1.000
_cell.length_b   1.000
_cell.length_c   1.000
_cell.angle_alpha   90.00
_cell.angle_beta   90.00
_cell.angle_gamma   90.00
#
_symmetry.space_group_name_H-M   'P 1'
#
loop_
_entity.id
_entity.type
_entity.pdbx_description
1 polymer ?
#
loop_
_entity_poly.entity_id
_entity_poly.type
_entity_poly.pdbx_seq_one_letter_code
_entity_poly.pdbx_strand_id
1 'polypeptide(L)'
;MTTSNHLIQFQVGVFIILFSFSFSYTHTPPHEATPTSPPQQQSPPSPQKQSSPPPSSQRKSPPSPQKGSSSPPSSQHQSHSSQTTEEYKGCWSKVFAFGDSNTDTGNGYLVGGLKSFTNTSFSKSFYSSSSNGYLKGHRLSNGRLIVDHLTESLACPPLAAYKSPSVDINYSGSVNFAIAGTSTLSRDYFYNNNIGHTFMWSRVPESYRTEMTWFNNFLHERTQRHGSKACRKEMADTLFWVGGVGSNDYLRMYGSSVTSRMLTDLSIGHVSRILTSLLDQGALYIVVQGLPPLGCLPSQLSMCPLLDRDERGCSKAANNIVRAHNKLLQLRLDNIRRRYPHAMIAYADTYGAYEAILANYQKYHFKEPFRACCGSDEDGPFNFDVHCLCGASGTTICKNSGQYMSWDGIHFTDSMNGKLTDLFLNKGYCQPSFKELAKKKKQQVI
;
A
#
# COMPACT_ATOMS: atom_id res chain seq x y z
N MET A 1 7.29 -39.79 65.10
CA MET A 1 6.54 -40.66 64.18
C MET A 1 6.97 -40.31 62.76
N THR A 2 7.33 -41.35 62.03
CA THR A 2 8.10 -41.38 60.78
C THR A 2 7.24 -41.20 59.53
N THR A 3 7.88 -40.71 58.45
CA THR A 3 7.51 -40.83 57.00
C THR A 3 6.25 -40.06 56.53
N SER A 4 6.14 -39.50 55.32
CA SER A 4 6.77 -39.85 54.04
C SER A 4 6.73 -38.69 53.02
N ASN A 5 7.62 -38.78 52.03
CA ASN A 5 7.75 -38.00 50.80
C ASN A 5 6.52 -38.13 49.86
N HIS A 6 6.33 -37.16 48.96
CA HIS A 6 6.07 -37.47 47.54
C HIS A 6 6.55 -36.37 46.58
N LEU A 7 7.34 -36.80 45.60
CA LEU A 7 7.87 -36.10 44.43
C LEU A 7 7.12 -36.56 43.17
N ILE A 8 6.97 -35.63 42.20
CA ILE A 8 6.92 -35.78 40.72
C ILE A 8 5.71 -36.49 40.07
N GLN A 9 5.05 -35.78 39.13
CA GLN A 9 5.00 -36.10 37.68
C GLN A 9 4.08 -35.11 36.93
N PHE A 10 4.67 -34.37 35.98
CA PHE A 10 4.00 -33.63 34.90
C PHE A 10 3.60 -34.62 33.79
N GLN A 11 2.38 -34.54 33.27
CA GLN A 11 2.04 -35.13 31.97
C GLN A 11 1.28 -34.13 31.09
N VAL A 12 1.82 -33.98 29.89
CA VAL A 12 1.33 -33.20 28.75
C VAL A 12 0.29 -34.03 28.00
N GLY A 13 -0.85 -33.44 27.67
CA GLY A 13 -1.86 -34.02 26.77
C GLY A 13 -2.30 -32.98 25.73
N VAL A 14 -1.79 -33.12 24.51
CA VAL A 14 -2.21 -32.36 23.33
C VAL A 14 -3.30 -33.17 22.61
N PHE A 15 -4.50 -32.61 22.48
CA PHE A 15 -5.57 -33.17 21.64
C PHE A 15 -5.63 -32.43 20.30
N ILE A 16 -5.33 -33.16 19.22
CA ILE A 16 -5.55 -32.77 17.83
C ILE A 16 -6.95 -33.27 17.43
N ILE A 17 -7.84 -32.36 17.03
CA ILE A 17 -9.14 -32.71 16.42
C ILE A 17 -9.03 -32.46 14.91
N LEU A 18 -9.04 -33.55 14.14
CA LEU A 18 -9.21 -33.54 12.67
C LEU A 18 -10.68 -33.88 12.37
N PHE A 19 -11.43 -32.93 11.80
CA PHE A 19 -12.73 -33.21 11.21
C PHE A 19 -12.58 -33.40 9.69
N SER A 20 -12.91 -34.60 9.22
CA SER A 20 -13.09 -34.94 7.81
C SER A 20 -14.60 -35.04 7.56
N PHE A 21 -15.15 -34.21 6.68
CA PHE A 21 -16.54 -34.36 6.20
C PHE A 21 -16.52 -34.92 4.78
N SER A 22 -16.99 -36.16 4.63
CA SER A 22 -17.42 -36.75 3.35
C SER A 22 -18.94 -36.74 3.32
N PHE A 23 -19.55 -36.08 2.34
CA PHE A 23 -20.97 -36.20 2.05
C PHE A 23 -21.16 -37.11 0.83
N SER A 24 -21.87 -38.22 1.05
CA SER A 24 -22.46 -39.03 -0.01
C SER A 24 -23.95 -38.71 -0.10
N TYR A 25 -24.45 -38.42 -1.29
CA TYR A 25 -25.87 -38.49 -1.61
C TYR A 25 -26.03 -39.15 -2.98
N THR A 26 -26.72 -40.29 -2.99
CA THR A 26 -27.10 -41.08 -4.16
C THR A 26 -28.53 -40.75 -4.57
N HIS A 27 -28.75 -40.42 -5.84
CA HIS A 27 -30.00 -40.72 -6.56
C HIS A 27 -29.74 -40.68 -8.10
N THR A 28 -29.92 -41.84 -8.75
CA THR A 28 -30.07 -42.08 -10.21
C THR A 28 -31.57 -42.31 -10.54
N PRO A 29 -32.07 -42.48 -11.81
CA PRO A 29 -31.46 -42.73 -13.15
C PRO A 29 -32.16 -41.90 -14.32
N PRO A 30 -32.13 -42.20 -15.66
CA PRO A 30 -31.55 -43.32 -16.43
C PRO A 30 -30.72 -42.99 -17.72
N HIS A 31 -30.22 -44.10 -18.30
CA HIS A 31 -29.21 -44.36 -19.33
C HIS A 31 -29.59 -44.14 -20.81
N GLU A 32 -28.57 -43.90 -21.66
CA GLU A 32 -28.23 -44.55 -22.97
C GLU A 32 -27.01 -43.77 -23.59
N ALA A 33 -25.99 -44.28 -24.29
CA ALA A 33 -25.44 -45.60 -24.63
C ALA A 33 -23.93 -45.42 -25.06
N THR A 34 -23.10 -46.43 -24.74
CA THR A 34 -21.78 -46.95 -25.24
C THR A 34 -21.06 -46.40 -26.51
N PRO A 35 -19.79 -46.81 -26.88
CA PRO A 35 -18.79 -47.68 -26.21
C PRO A 35 -17.30 -47.20 -26.22
N THR A 36 -16.49 -47.97 -25.47
CA THR A 36 -15.03 -47.95 -25.17
C THR A 36 -14.05 -48.42 -26.25
N SER A 37 -12.75 -48.03 -26.16
CA SER A 37 -11.48 -48.83 -26.23
C SER A 37 -10.22 -47.90 -26.24
N PRO A 38 -8.94 -48.37 -26.11
CA PRO A 38 -8.20 -48.82 -24.91
C PRO A 38 -6.85 -48.05 -24.69
N PRO A 39 -6.01 -48.37 -23.67
CA PRO A 39 -4.89 -47.52 -23.20
C PRO A 39 -3.50 -47.91 -23.74
N GLN A 40 -2.60 -46.93 -23.86
CA GLN A 40 -1.14 -47.12 -24.07
C GLN A 40 -0.37 -46.26 -23.05
N GLN A 41 0.27 -46.90 -22.06
CA GLN A 41 1.66 -47.39 -22.01
C GLN A 41 2.67 -46.34 -21.52
N GLN A 42 3.11 -46.55 -20.28
CA GLN A 42 4.17 -45.84 -19.57
C GLN A 42 5.54 -46.15 -20.17
N SER A 43 6.41 -45.14 -20.22
CA SER A 43 7.85 -45.28 -20.51
C SER A 43 8.67 -44.90 -19.26
N PRO A 44 9.81 -45.57 -18.97
CA PRO A 44 10.57 -45.40 -17.72
C PRO A 44 11.62 -44.27 -17.76
N PRO A 45 12.16 -43.84 -16.59
CA PRO A 45 13.11 -42.74 -16.50
C PRO A 45 14.56 -43.17 -16.83
N SER A 46 15.32 -42.23 -17.40
CA SER A 46 16.75 -42.38 -17.72
C SER A 46 17.66 -42.03 -16.51
N PRO A 47 18.89 -42.56 -16.43
CA PRO A 47 19.67 -42.62 -15.19
C PRO A 47 20.54 -41.39 -14.90
N GLN A 48 20.77 -41.17 -13.60
CA GLN A 48 21.69 -40.22 -12.99
C GLN A 48 23.13 -40.41 -13.46
N LYS A 49 23.83 -39.29 -13.73
CA LYS A 49 25.30 -39.23 -13.78
C LYS A 49 25.83 -38.59 -12.51
N GLN A 50 26.63 -39.38 -11.78
CA GLN A 50 27.52 -38.94 -10.72
C GLN A 50 28.65 -38.06 -11.29
N SER A 51 29.01 -37.00 -10.57
CA SER A 51 30.27 -36.30 -10.74
C SER A 51 30.88 -35.98 -9.37
N SER A 52 32.09 -36.52 -9.17
CA SER A 52 32.96 -36.42 -8.01
C SER A 52 33.47 -34.99 -7.75
N PRO A 53 33.93 -34.67 -6.52
CA PRO A 53 34.28 -33.30 -6.12
C PRO A 53 35.74 -32.94 -6.43
N PRO A 54 36.06 -31.66 -6.66
CA PRO A 54 37.44 -31.17 -6.60
C PRO A 54 37.81 -30.65 -5.19
N PRO A 55 39.12 -30.58 -4.87
CA PRO A 55 39.61 -30.55 -3.51
C PRO A 55 39.82 -29.14 -2.93
N SER A 56 39.88 -29.13 -1.60
CA SER A 56 40.25 -28.02 -0.72
C SER A 56 41.68 -27.52 -0.94
N SER A 57 41.87 -26.20 -1.00
CA SER A 57 43.15 -25.58 -0.66
C SER A 57 43.01 -24.19 -0.05
N GLN A 58 43.29 -24.15 1.25
CA GLN A 58 44.15 -23.17 1.95
C GLN A 58 43.73 -21.69 2.03
N ARG A 59 43.07 -21.41 3.16
CA ARG A 59 43.38 -20.36 4.15
C ARG A 59 44.66 -19.54 3.88
N LYS A 60 44.51 -18.22 3.74
CA LYS A 60 45.45 -17.23 4.30
C LYS A 60 44.67 -16.14 5.02
N SER A 61 44.99 -15.98 6.30
CA SER A 61 44.48 -14.95 7.19
C SER A 61 45.11 -13.57 6.86
N PRO A 62 44.41 -12.46 7.14
CA PRO A 62 44.89 -11.11 6.83
C PRO A 62 45.81 -10.54 7.94
N PRO A 63 46.65 -9.53 7.64
CA PRO A 63 47.34 -8.77 8.68
C PRO A 63 46.46 -7.63 9.26
N SER A 64 46.61 -7.43 10.57
CA SER A 64 45.96 -6.40 11.41
C SER A 64 46.51 -4.97 11.17
N PRO A 65 45.83 -3.90 11.67
CA PRO A 65 45.85 -2.57 11.05
C PRO A 65 46.90 -1.62 11.63
N GLN A 66 47.40 -0.71 10.78
CA GLN A 66 48.08 0.51 11.21
C GLN A 66 47.12 1.71 11.17
N LYS A 67 47.15 2.49 12.25
CA LYS A 67 46.46 3.78 12.44
C LYS A 67 47.02 4.81 11.45
N GLY A 68 46.13 5.53 10.77
CA GLY A 68 46.46 6.74 10.01
C GLY A 68 45.21 7.55 9.73
N SER A 69 45.14 8.75 10.30
CA SER A 69 44.06 9.71 10.11
C SER A 69 44.04 10.24 8.67
N SER A 70 42.90 10.16 8.00
CA SER A 70 42.57 11.11 6.91
C SER A 70 41.05 11.14 6.71
N SER A 71 40.50 12.35 6.75
CA SER A 71 39.10 12.66 6.47
C SER A 71 38.73 12.26 5.04
N PRO A 72 37.53 11.73 4.76
CA PRO A 72 37.14 11.45 3.38
C PRO A 72 36.78 12.75 2.63
N PRO A 73 37.09 12.85 1.33
CA PRO A 73 36.65 13.97 0.51
C PRO A 73 35.16 13.88 0.23
N SER A 74 34.53 15.05 0.11
CA SER A 74 33.15 15.25 -0.30
C SER A 74 32.87 14.57 -1.64
N SER A 75 32.17 13.44 -1.62
CA SER A 75 31.60 12.83 -2.81
C SER A 75 30.42 13.68 -3.29
N GLN A 76 30.62 14.39 -4.39
CA GLN A 76 29.55 15.03 -5.14
C GLN A 76 28.55 13.96 -5.58
N HIS A 77 27.37 13.97 -4.96
CA HIS A 77 26.21 13.26 -5.46
C HIS A 77 25.79 13.90 -6.78
N GLN A 78 26.14 13.29 -7.91
CA GLN A 78 25.46 13.56 -9.17
C GLN A 78 24.04 13.01 -9.05
N SER A 79 23.09 13.91 -8.84
CA SER A 79 21.66 13.63 -8.88
C SER A 79 21.21 13.40 -10.32
N HIS A 80 20.74 12.19 -10.62
CA HIS A 80 19.95 11.92 -11.83
C HIS A 80 18.49 12.45 -11.72
N SER A 81 18.23 13.45 -10.87
CA SER A 81 16.88 13.96 -10.60
C SER A 81 16.43 15.12 -11.50
N SER A 82 17.25 15.54 -12.47
CA SER A 82 17.04 16.82 -13.18
C SER A 82 16.20 16.72 -14.45
N GLN A 83 16.02 15.53 -15.04
CA GLN A 83 15.25 15.39 -16.29
C GLN A 83 13.76 15.10 -16.08
N THR A 84 13.37 14.48 -14.97
CA THR A 84 11.98 14.06 -14.70
C THR A 84 11.06 15.20 -14.27
N THR A 85 11.61 16.31 -13.75
CA THR A 85 10.82 17.41 -13.18
C THR A 85 10.28 18.42 -14.19
N GLU A 86 10.84 18.49 -15.41
CA GLU A 86 10.44 19.54 -16.37
C GLU A 86 9.29 19.12 -17.31
N GLU A 87 9.04 17.83 -17.55
CA GLU A 87 8.04 17.38 -18.55
C GLU A 87 6.59 17.73 -18.14
N TYR A 88 6.26 17.57 -16.86
CA TYR A 88 4.90 17.72 -16.34
C TYR A 88 4.65 19.03 -15.59
N LYS A 89 5.70 19.84 -15.45
CA LYS A 89 5.66 21.14 -14.77
C LYS A 89 4.55 22.02 -15.35
N GLY A 90 3.69 22.52 -14.48
CA GLY A 90 2.60 23.42 -14.84
C GLY A 90 1.46 22.79 -15.65
N CYS A 91 1.44 21.47 -15.88
CA CYS A 91 0.31 20.83 -16.56
C CYS A 91 -1.00 20.98 -15.76
N TRP A 92 -0.89 20.89 -14.44
CA TRP A 92 -1.97 21.15 -13.50
C TRP A 92 -1.45 22.07 -12.39
N SER A 93 -2.26 23.05 -12.01
CA SER A 93 -1.98 23.93 -10.88
C SER A 93 -2.54 23.40 -9.55
N LYS A 94 -3.37 22.34 -9.62
CA LYS A 94 -4.13 21.82 -8.49
C LYS A 94 -4.31 20.31 -8.55
N VAL A 95 -4.19 19.68 -7.39
CA VAL A 95 -4.48 18.26 -7.20
C VAL A 95 -5.46 18.09 -6.04
N PHE A 96 -6.50 17.28 -6.25
CA PHE A 96 -7.36 16.79 -5.17
C PHE A 96 -7.18 15.28 -4.99
N ALA A 97 -7.06 14.83 -3.73
CA ALA A 97 -6.77 13.43 -3.44
C ALA A 97 -7.76 12.78 -2.47
N PHE A 98 -7.96 11.47 -2.64
CA PHE A 98 -8.78 10.58 -1.80
C PHE A 98 -8.00 9.30 -1.54
N GLY A 99 -8.32 8.54 -0.49
CA GLY A 99 -7.69 7.25 -0.25
C GLY A 99 -7.37 6.95 1.22
N ASP A 100 -6.40 6.07 1.42
CA ASP A 100 -5.99 5.55 2.72
C ASP A 100 -4.77 6.28 3.31
N SER A 101 -4.08 5.62 4.24
CA SER A 101 -2.85 6.11 4.87
C SER A 101 -1.67 6.33 3.93
N ASN A 102 -1.63 5.66 2.78
CA ASN A 102 -0.57 5.87 1.78
C ASN A 102 -0.83 7.15 0.95
N THR A 103 -1.99 7.78 1.14
CA THR A 103 -2.37 9.04 0.49
C THR A 103 -2.55 10.17 1.51
N ASP A 104 -2.94 9.88 2.75
CA ASP A 104 -3.25 10.87 3.79
C ASP A 104 -2.06 11.76 4.19
N THR A 105 -2.21 13.08 4.01
CA THR A 105 -1.21 14.08 4.39
C THR A 105 -1.38 14.65 5.81
N GLY A 106 -2.35 14.16 6.58
CA GLY A 106 -2.49 14.46 8.02
C GLY A 106 -3.93 14.48 8.58
N ASN A 107 -4.96 14.14 7.80
CA ASN A 107 -6.35 14.11 8.27
C ASN A 107 -6.54 13.11 9.42
N GLY A 108 -6.00 11.90 9.32
CA GLY A 108 -6.11 10.84 10.34
C GLY A 108 -5.55 11.26 11.71
N TYR A 109 -4.50 12.08 11.70
CA TYR A 109 -3.99 12.75 12.90
C TYR A 109 -4.97 13.80 13.46
N LEU A 110 -5.47 14.66 12.58
CA LEU A 110 -6.29 15.81 12.96
C LEU A 110 -7.68 15.40 13.50
N VAL A 111 -8.29 14.36 12.94
CA VAL A 111 -9.62 13.86 13.36
C VAL A 111 -9.61 12.99 14.62
N GLY A 112 -8.49 12.92 15.34
CA GLY A 112 -8.46 12.36 16.69
C GLY A 112 -8.10 10.87 16.78
N GLY A 113 -8.33 10.09 15.72
CA GLY A 113 -8.05 8.64 15.72
C GLY A 113 -6.58 8.33 16.01
N LEU A 114 -5.67 9.02 15.33
CA LEU A 114 -4.23 8.83 15.53
C LEU A 114 -3.70 9.68 16.71
N LYS A 115 -4.39 10.77 17.09
CA LYS A 115 -4.00 11.68 18.18
C LYS A 115 -3.89 11.00 19.56
N SER A 116 -4.76 10.03 19.86
CA SER A 116 -4.69 9.26 21.12
C SER A 116 -3.56 8.22 21.11
N PHE A 117 -3.20 7.68 19.94
CA PHE A 117 -2.05 6.81 19.76
C PHE A 117 -0.75 7.63 19.81
N THR A 118 -0.77 8.86 19.28
CA THR A 118 0.37 9.77 19.18
C THR A 118 0.57 10.73 20.36
N ASN A 119 -0.30 10.75 21.37
CA ASN A 119 -0.14 11.61 22.56
C ASN A 119 0.44 10.86 23.77
N THR A 120 0.52 9.54 23.73
CA THR A 120 1.28 8.74 24.70
C THR A 120 2.69 8.51 24.14
N SER A 121 3.64 9.38 24.51
CA SER A 121 5.08 9.21 24.26
C SER A 121 5.55 9.15 22.80
N PHE A 122 4.72 9.59 21.85
CA PHE A 122 5.05 9.59 20.43
C PHE A 122 5.92 10.79 20.08
N SER A 123 7.12 10.53 19.56
CA SER A 123 7.95 11.62 19.06
C SER A 123 7.35 12.14 17.75
N LYS A 124 7.26 13.47 17.61
CA LYS A 124 7.10 14.17 16.31
C LYS A 124 8.17 13.78 15.29
N SER A 125 9.18 12.98 15.68
CA SER A 125 10.29 12.49 14.88
C SER A 125 9.95 11.26 14.02
N PHE A 126 8.87 10.52 14.32
CA PHE A 126 8.54 9.26 13.61
C PHE A 126 7.61 9.44 12.39
N TYR A 127 6.86 10.54 12.34
CA TYR A 127 6.08 10.96 11.18
C TYR A 127 6.68 12.25 10.65
N SER A 128 7.18 12.22 9.42
CA SER A 128 7.96 13.33 8.89
C SER A 128 7.12 14.60 8.69
N SER A 129 7.58 15.69 9.29
CA SER A 129 7.70 16.95 8.57
C SER A 129 9.01 16.91 7.78
N SER A 130 9.01 17.29 6.50
CA SER A 130 10.24 17.36 5.70
C SER A 130 11.34 18.12 6.46
N SER A 131 12.59 17.66 6.37
CA SER A 131 13.76 18.31 6.98
C SER A 131 13.92 19.78 6.60
N ASN A 132 13.27 20.22 5.51
CA ASN A 132 13.27 21.58 5.02
C ASN A 132 12.02 22.39 5.42
N GLY A 133 11.18 21.88 6.32
CA GLY A 133 9.98 22.56 6.84
C GLY A 133 8.83 22.75 5.82
N TYR A 134 9.02 22.35 4.56
CA TYR A 134 8.06 22.56 3.46
C TYR A 134 6.82 21.65 3.54
N LEU A 135 6.95 20.45 4.10
CA LEU A 135 5.83 19.54 4.30
C LEU A 135 5.34 19.62 5.74
N LYS A 136 4.28 20.41 5.96
CA LYS A 136 3.49 20.38 7.19
C LYS A 136 2.54 19.18 7.11
N GLY A 137 2.48 18.35 8.15
CA GLY A 137 1.53 17.21 8.21
C GLY A 137 2.04 16.02 9.03
N HIS A 138 1.25 14.94 9.01
CA HIS A 138 1.48 13.71 9.78
C HIS A 138 1.36 12.49 8.85
N ARG A 139 2.20 12.46 7.81
CA ARG A 139 2.23 11.36 6.82
C ARG A 139 2.73 10.09 7.51
N LEU A 140 2.09 8.94 7.24
CA LEU A 140 2.54 7.63 7.73
C LEU A 140 3.72 7.12 6.89
N SER A 141 4.82 7.87 6.90
CA SER A 141 6.07 7.58 6.20
C SER A 141 7.20 8.42 6.82
N ASN A 142 8.45 8.14 6.46
CA ASN A 142 9.61 8.95 6.85
C ASN A 142 9.84 10.18 5.96
N GLY A 143 8.87 10.53 5.11
CA GLY A 143 8.96 11.67 4.20
C GLY A 143 7.72 11.79 3.32
N ARG A 144 7.93 11.97 2.01
CA ARG A 144 6.87 12.18 1.02
C ARG A 144 6.12 10.88 0.70
N LEU A 145 4.83 11.04 0.46
CA LEU A 145 3.97 10.03 -0.16
C LEU A 145 4.03 10.13 -1.69
N ILE A 146 3.47 9.15 -2.38
CA ILE A 146 3.34 9.16 -3.85
C ILE A 146 2.71 10.48 -4.34
N VAL A 147 1.67 10.95 -3.66
CA VAL A 147 0.97 12.19 -4.01
C VAL A 147 1.79 13.45 -3.77
N ASP A 148 2.73 13.44 -2.83
CA ASP A 148 3.64 14.57 -2.63
C ASP A 148 4.67 14.63 -3.77
N HIS A 149 5.30 13.49 -4.10
CA HIS A 149 6.21 13.36 -5.25
C HIS A 149 5.52 13.75 -6.57
N LEU A 150 4.24 13.42 -6.71
CA LEU A 150 3.41 13.87 -7.83
C LEU A 150 3.32 15.40 -7.87
N THR A 151 2.93 16.05 -6.77
CA THR A 151 2.82 17.52 -6.75
C THR A 151 4.14 18.22 -6.99
N GLU A 152 5.26 17.67 -6.51
CA GLU A 152 6.60 18.16 -6.81
C GLU A 152 6.92 18.05 -8.31
N SER A 153 6.57 16.92 -8.94
CA SER A 153 6.77 16.70 -10.38
C SER A 153 5.90 17.61 -11.26
N LEU A 154 4.75 18.04 -10.75
CA LEU A 154 3.87 19.01 -11.41
C LEU A 154 4.26 20.47 -11.13
N ALA A 155 5.16 20.70 -10.17
CA ALA A 155 5.46 22.01 -9.57
C ALA A 155 4.20 22.76 -9.09
N CYS A 156 3.25 22.04 -8.50
CA CYS A 156 2.06 22.64 -7.88
C CYS A 156 2.17 22.62 -6.34
N PRO A 157 1.38 23.42 -5.61
CA PRO A 157 1.42 23.45 -4.16
C PRO A 157 1.19 22.06 -3.53
N PRO A 158 1.89 21.74 -2.41
CA PRO A 158 1.68 20.49 -1.68
C PRO A 158 0.23 20.29 -1.25
N LEU A 159 -0.21 19.03 -1.14
CA LEU A 159 -1.58 18.74 -0.72
C LEU A 159 -1.80 19.01 0.77
N ALA A 160 -2.66 19.98 1.08
CA ALA A 160 -3.10 20.22 2.44
C ALA A 160 -4.18 19.21 2.86
N ALA A 161 -4.02 18.60 4.03
CA ALA A 161 -5.07 17.79 4.64
C ALA A 161 -6.34 18.64 4.84
N TYR A 162 -7.51 18.18 4.39
CA TYR A 162 -8.77 18.92 4.45
C TYR A 162 -9.13 19.43 5.85
N LYS A 163 -8.75 18.69 6.90
CA LYS A 163 -8.99 19.08 8.30
C LYS A 163 -7.92 20.00 8.89
N SER A 164 -6.92 20.39 8.10
CA SER A 164 -5.87 21.29 8.56
C SER A 164 -6.38 22.72 8.65
N PRO A 165 -6.07 23.46 9.73
CA PRO A 165 -6.42 24.89 9.84
C PRO A 165 -5.68 25.76 8.82
N SER A 166 -4.66 25.20 8.15
CA SER A 166 -3.90 25.86 7.08
C SER A 166 -4.51 25.73 5.69
N VAL A 167 -5.61 24.96 5.54
CA VAL A 167 -6.39 25.02 4.31
C VAL A 167 -6.96 26.44 4.24
N ASP A 168 -6.46 27.22 3.29
CA ASP A 168 -6.90 28.59 3.02
C ASP A 168 -8.44 28.62 3.05
N ILE A 169 -9.01 29.64 3.69
CA ILE A 169 -10.45 29.89 3.73
C ILE A 169 -11.04 29.96 2.31
N ASN A 170 -10.21 30.30 1.32
CA ASN A 170 -10.56 30.34 -0.09
C ASN A 170 -10.35 29.01 -0.82
N TYR A 171 -9.81 27.98 -0.16
CA TYR A 171 -9.57 26.66 -0.71
C TYR A 171 -8.83 26.68 -2.05
N SER A 172 -7.90 27.63 -2.19
CA SER A 172 -7.30 28.02 -3.47
C SER A 172 -6.27 27.00 -3.98
N GLY A 173 -5.71 26.17 -3.09
CA GLY A 173 -4.66 25.19 -3.38
C GLY A 173 -5.14 23.73 -3.50
N SER A 174 -4.17 22.82 -3.53
CA SER A 174 -4.38 21.37 -3.53
C SER A 174 -4.93 20.88 -2.18
N VAL A 175 -5.88 19.96 -2.20
CA VAL A 175 -6.59 19.47 -1.00
C VAL A 175 -6.63 17.94 -0.97
N ASN A 176 -6.37 17.38 0.19
CA ASN A 176 -6.39 15.95 0.43
C ASN A 176 -7.54 15.57 1.35
N PHE A 177 -8.42 14.71 0.87
CA PHE A 177 -9.56 14.16 1.60
C PHE A 177 -9.26 12.75 2.15
N ALA A 178 -8.15 12.12 1.76
CA ALA A 178 -7.75 10.79 2.25
C ALA A 178 -7.64 10.78 3.78
N ILE A 179 -7.99 9.65 4.40
CA ILE A 179 -7.93 9.48 5.85
C ILE A 179 -7.19 8.18 6.15
N ALA A 180 -6.16 8.27 6.98
CA ALA A 180 -5.40 7.11 7.40
C ALA A 180 -6.29 6.07 8.11
N GLY A 181 -6.13 4.80 7.77
CA GLY A 181 -6.83 3.69 8.40
C GLY A 181 -8.32 3.56 8.09
N THR A 182 -8.82 4.25 7.05
CA THR A 182 -10.21 4.14 6.58
C THR A 182 -10.58 2.73 6.17
N SER A 183 -11.88 2.45 6.28
CA SER A 183 -12.47 1.17 5.94
C SER A 183 -13.64 1.32 4.97
N THR A 184 -13.82 0.29 4.14
CA THR A 184 -14.99 0.13 3.27
C THR A 184 -16.23 -0.34 4.03
N LEU A 185 -16.02 -1.01 5.17
CA LEU A 185 -17.08 -1.48 6.06
C LEU A 185 -17.67 -0.32 6.87
N SER A 186 -18.94 -0.46 7.25
CA SER A 186 -19.61 0.53 8.11
C SER A 186 -19.13 0.43 9.55
N ARG A 187 -19.26 1.54 10.30
CA ARG A 187 -18.99 1.55 11.74
C ARG A 187 -19.81 0.50 12.48
N ASP A 188 -21.09 0.38 12.14
CA ASP A 188 -22.01 -0.61 12.72
C ASP A 188 -21.53 -2.04 12.49
N TYR A 189 -20.91 -2.32 11.33
CA TYR A 189 -20.35 -3.64 11.06
C TYR A 189 -19.24 -4.01 12.06
N PHE A 190 -18.36 -3.07 12.38
CA PHE A 190 -17.31 -3.28 13.38
C PHE A 190 -17.89 -3.48 14.78
N TYR A 191 -18.87 -2.68 15.18
CA TYR A 191 -19.55 -2.82 16.48
C TYR A 191 -20.28 -4.17 16.60
N ASN A 192 -21.09 -4.53 15.60
CA ASN A 192 -21.99 -5.68 15.68
C ASN A 192 -21.26 -7.02 15.57
N ASN A 193 -20.12 -7.07 14.87
CA ASN A 193 -19.35 -8.29 14.69
C ASN A 193 -18.18 -8.40 15.67
N ASN A 194 -18.03 -7.44 16.61
CA ASN A 194 -16.91 -7.34 17.53
C ASN A 194 -15.54 -7.46 16.84
N ILE A 195 -15.43 -6.87 15.65
CA ILE A 195 -14.19 -6.93 14.87
C ILE A 195 -13.31 -5.77 15.31
N GLY A 196 -12.30 -6.06 16.13
CA GLY A 196 -11.23 -5.14 16.49
C GLY A 196 -9.90 -5.85 16.30
N HIS A 197 -8.96 -5.24 15.58
CA HIS A 197 -7.65 -5.83 15.33
C HIS A 197 -6.55 -4.99 15.98
N THR A 198 -5.56 -5.67 16.58
CA THR A 198 -4.33 -5.11 17.16
C THR A 198 -3.50 -4.26 16.17
N PHE A 199 -3.69 -4.42 14.86
CA PHE A 199 -2.94 -3.66 13.84
C PHE A 199 -3.36 -2.19 13.77
N MET A 200 -4.45 -1.79 14.43
CA MET A 200 -5.08 -0.49 14.20
C MET A 200 -5.27 0.27 15.51
N TRP A 201 -4.89 1.54 15.50
CA TRP A 201 -5.01 2.45 16.65
C TRP A 201 -6.46 2.71 17.09
N SER A 202 -7.45 2.40 16.24
CA SER A 202 -8.87 2.53 16.56
C SER A 202 -9.59 1.21 16.32
N ARG A 203 -10.46 0.82 17.25
CA ARG A 203 -11.37 -0.32 17.07
C ARG A 203 -12.37 -0.08 15.94
N VAL A 204 -12.83 1.16 15.78
CA VAL A 204 -13.80 1.55 14.76
C VAL A 204 -13.20 2.64 13.89
N PRO A 205 -12.80 2.33 12.65
CA PRO A 205 -12.21 3.32 11.74
C PRO A 205 -13.24 4.28 11.18
N GLU A 206 -12.74 5.37 10.61
CA GLU A 206 -13.51 6.18 9.69
C GLU A 206 -13.82 5.40 8.41
N SER A 207 -14.91 5.78 7.74
CA SER A 207 -15.30 5.16 6.46
C SER A 207 -14.80 6.00 5.30
N TYR A 208 -14.50 5.37 4.15
CA TYR A 208 -14.30 6.10 2.88
C TYR A 208 -15.47 7.03 2.52
N ARG A 209 -16.67 6.79 3.06
CA ARG A 209 -17.81 7.71 2.93
C ARG A 209 -17.56 9.07 3.58
N THR A 210 -16.76 9.14 4.64
CA THR A 210 -16.41 10.40 5.31
C THR A 210 -15.67 11.33 4.36
N GLU A 211 -14.78 10.81 3.51
CA GLU A 211 -14.06 11.57 2.49
C GLU A 211 -15.02 12.20 1.46
N MET A 212 -16.07 11.46 1.07
CA MET A 212 -17.11 11.97 0.18
C MET A 212 -17.95 13.06 0.83
N THR A 213 -18.31 12.91 2.10
CA THR A 213 -19.01 13.98 2.84
C THR A 213 -18.16 15.24 2.89
N TRP A 214 -16.86 15.11 3.15
CA TRP A 214 -15.94 16.25 3.17
C TRP A 214 -15.82 16.93 1.81
N PHE A 215 -15.66 16.14 0.74
CA PHE A 215 -15.61 16.68 -0.61
C PHE A 215 -16.91 17.39 -1.02
N ASN A 216 -18.07 16.84 -0.66
CA ASN A 216 -19.36 17.46 -0.96
C ASN A 216 -19.53 18.78 -0.21
N ASN A 217 -19.17 18.84 1.07
CA ASN A 217 -19.19 20.08 1.85
C ASN A 217 -18.25 21.13 1.26
N PHE A 218 -17.02 20.70 0.94
CA PHE A 218 -16.04 21.53 0.25
C PHE A 218 -16.59 22.11 -1.05
N LEU A 219 -17.16 21.28 -1.91
CA LEU A 219 -17.67 21.71 -3.21
C LEU A 219 -18.90 22.62 -3.05
N HIS A 220 -19.78 22.32 -2.08
CA HIS A 220 -20.94 23.15 -1.78
C HIS A 220 -20.52 24.56 -1.36
N GLU A 221 -19.63 24.68 -0.38
CA GLU A 221 -19.10 25.97 0.08
C GLU A 221 -18.46 26.77 -1.07
N ARG A 222 -17.68 26.12 -1.92
CA ARG A 222 -17.04 26.79 -3.06
C ARG A 222 -18.04 27.21 -4.12
N THR A 223 -19.06 26.39 -4.36
CA THR A 223 -20.15 26.72 -5.29
C THR A 223 -20.94 27.94 -4.81
N GLN A 224 -21.18 28.06 -3.50
CA GLN A 224 -21.83 29.25 -2.93
C GLN A 224 -20.98 30.52 -3.13
N ARG A 225 -19.65 30.42 -3.02
CA ARG A 225 -18.75 31.59 -3.14
C ARG A 225 -18.47 32.00 -4.59
N HIS A 226 -18.26 31.04 -5.49
CA HIS A 226 -17.76 31.31 -6.86
C HIS A 226 -18.78 31.02 -7.96
N GLY A 227 -19.90 30.37 -7.61
CA GLY A 227 -20.93 29.94 -8.56
C GLY A 227 -20.59 28.62 -9.27
N SER A 228 -21.63 27.88 -9.64
CA SER A 228 -21.50 26.51 -10.19
C SER A 228 -20.68 26.43 -11.47
N LYS A 229 -20.72 27.47 -12.32
CA LYS A 229 -19.97 27.51 -13.58
C LYS A 229 -18.46 27.59 -13.34
N ALA A 230 -18.02 28.41 -12.37
CA ALA A 230 -16.61 28.53 -12.03
C ALA A 230 -16.09 27.23 -11.39
N CYS A 231 -16.85 26.64 -10.46
CA CYS A 231 -16.49 25.37 -9.84
C CYS A 231 -16.39 24.23 -10.86
N ARG A 232 -17.35 24.12 -11.80
CA ARG A 232 -17.29 23.11 -12.86
C ARG A 232 -16.06 23.28 -13.75
N LYS A 233 -15.67 24.52 -14.08
CA LYS A 233 -14.43 24.80 -14.83
C LYS A 233 -13.20 24.37 -14.04
N GLU A 234 -13.17 24.64 -12.74
CA GLU A 234 -12.07 24.21 -11.88
C GLU A 234 -11.97 22.69 -11.76
N MET A 235 -13.09 21.98 -11.63
CA MET A 235 -13.13 20.52 -11.64
C MET A 235 -12.55 19.97 -12.95
N ALA A 236 -12.88 20.58 -14.09
CA ALA A 236 -12.33 20.17 -15.39
C ALA A 236 -10.81 20.44 -15.51
N ASP A 237 -10.28 21.42 -14.80
CA ASP A 237 -8.88 21.83 -14.83
C ASP A 237 -8.00 21.16 -13.74
N THR A 238 -8.61 20.43 -12.81
CA THR A 238 -7.94 19.80 -11.65
C THR A 238 -7.57 18.34 -11.95
N LEU A 239 -6.41 17.91 -11.45
CA LEU A 239 -6.04 16.48 -11.43
C LEU A 239 -6.58 15.83 -10.15
N PHE A 240 -7.29 14.72 -10.29
CA PHE A 240 -7.79 13.94 -9.16
C PHE A 240 -6.95 12.68 -8.96
N TRP A 241 -6.46 12.46 -7.76
CA TRP A 241 -5.78 11.23 -7.35
C TRP A 241 -6.68 10.42 -6.41
N VAL A 242 -7.16 9.27 -6.87
CA VAL A 242 -7.88 8.31 -6.05
C VAL A 242 -6.89 7.23 -5.63
N GLY A 243 -6.35 7.35 -4.42
CA GLY A 243 -5.44 6.39 -3.80
C GLY A 243 -6.09 5.03 -3.55
N GLY A 244 -5.28 4.08 -3.07
CA GLY A 244 -5.71 2.71 -2.82
C GLY A 244 -6.90 2.64 -1.86
N VAL A 245 -7.92 1.85 -2.23
CA VAL A 245 -9.11 1.60 -1.41
C VAL A 245 -9.17 0.12 -1.04
N GLY A 246 -9.27 -0.20 0.26
CA GLY A 246 -9.49 -1.58 0.74
C GLY A 246 -8.25 -2.30 1.30
N SER A 247 -7.05 -1.72 1.17
CA SER A 247 -5.81 -2.23 1.79
C SER A 247 -5.98 -2.51 3.28
N ASN A 248 -6.54 -1.53 4.02
CA ASN A 248 -6.84 -1.63 5.44
C ASN A 248 -7.84 -2.75 5.74
N ASP A 249 -8.86 -2.91 4.91
CA ASP A 249 -9.89 -3.94 5.09
C ASP A 249 -9.27 -5.35 5.00
N TYR A 250 -8.42 -5.61 4.00
CA TYR A 250 -7.74 -6.90 3.89
C TYR A 250 -6.81 -7.20 5.06
N LEU A 251 -6.04 -6.20 5.51
CA LEU A 251 -5.15 -6.36 6.66
C LEU A 251 -5.95 -6.64 7.94
N ARG A 252 -7.03 -5.90 8.15
CA ARG A 252 -7.80 -5.93 9.40
C ARG A 252 -8.71 -7.14 9.52
N MET A 253 -9.16 -7.69 8.39
CA MET A 253 -10.05 -8.86 8.35
C MET A 253 -9.30 -10.19 8.26
N TYR A 254 -7.96 -10.19 8.39
CA TYR A 254 -7.19 -11.42 8.45
C TYR A 254 -7.68 -12.30 9.61
N GLY A 255 -7.96 -13.58 9.32
CA GLY A 255 -8.49 -14.54 10.29
C GLY A 255 -9.96 -14.34 10.69
N SER A 256 -10.68 -13.38 10.09
CA SER A 256 -12.12 -13.19 10.32
C SER A 256 -12.98 -14.04 9.37
N SER A 257 -14.30 -14.10 9.62
CA SER A 257 -15.27 -14.73 8.72
C SER A 257 -15.61 -13.87 7.49
N VAL A 258 -15.08 -12.64 7.40
CA VAL A 258 -15.36 -11.73 6.28
C VAL A 258 -14.62 -12.20 5.04
N THR A 259 -15.38 -12.49 3.98
CA THR A 259 -14.79 -13.01 2.75
C THR A 259 -14.04 -11.93 1.98
N SER A 260 -12.92 -12.30 1.36
CA SER A 260 -12.16 -11.41 0.47
C SER A 260 -13.00 -10.90 -0.70
N ARG A 261 -13.98 -11.70 -1.19
CA ARG A 261 -14.95 -11.29 -2.21
C ARG A 261 -15.78 -10.10 -1.76
N MET A 262 -16.38 -10.16 -0.57
CA MET A 262 -17.18 -9.06 -0.02
C MET A 262 -16.36 -7.78 0.10
N LEU A 263 -15.12 -7.87 0.62
CA LEU A 263 -14.23 -6.72 0.74
C LEU A 263 -13.87 -6.12 -0.64
N THR A 264 -13.64 -6.99 -1.62
CA THR A 264 -13.36 -6.58 -3.00
C THR A 264 -14.54 -5.80 -3.60
N ASP A 265 -15.75 -6.34 -3.47
CA ASP A 265 -16.97 -5.70 -3.99
C ASP A 265 -17.24 -4.35 -3.32
N LEU A 266 -17.06 -4.28 -2.00
CA LEU A 266 -17.22 -3.03 -1.24
C LEU A 266 -16.20 -1.98 -1.66
N SER A 267 -14.92 -2.34 -1.76
CA SER A 267 -13.88 -1.42 -2.19
C SER A 267 -14.14 -0.87 -3.59
N ILE A 268 -14.35 -1.75 -4.58
CA ILE A 268 -14.64 -1.33 -5.96
C ILE A 268 -15.92 -0.48 -6.03
N GLY A 269 -16.90 -0.80 -5.19
CA GLY A 269 -18.11 -0.01 -5.01
C GLY A 269 -17.82 1.41 -4.52
N HIS A 270 -16.94 1.59 -3.53
CA HIS A 270 -16.54 2.92 -3.04
C HIS A 270 -15.74 3.70 -4.08
N VAL A 271 -14.75 3.08 -4.74
CA VAL A 271 -14.03 3.74 -5.86
C VAL A 271 -15.01 4.19 -6.94
N SER A 272 -15.97 3.35 -7.30
CA SER A 272 -17.00 3.71 -8.28
C SER A 272 -17.83 4.94 -7.87
N ARG A 273 -18.17 5.07 -6.58
CA ARG A 273 -18.92 6.22 -6.05
C ARG A 273 -18.08 7.50 -6.07
N ILE A 274 -16.82 7.43 -5.65
CA ILE A 274 -15.88 8.56 -5.74
C ILE A 274 -15.81 9.03 -7.19
N LEU A 275 -15.51 8.12 -8.12
CA LEU A 275 -15.37 8.46 -9.54
C LEU A 275 -16.63 9.08 -10.14
N THR A 276 -17.79 8.45 -9.91
CA THR A 276 -19.06 8.97 -10.43
C THR A 276 -19.34 10.38 -9.91
N SER A 277 -19.14 10.60 -8.60
CA SER A 277 -19.31 11.92 -7.99
C SER A 277 -18.35 12.96 -8.55
N LEU A 278 -17.09 12.61 -8.82
CA LEU A 278 -16.13 13.54 -9.43
C LEU A 278 -16.52 13.88 -10.87
N LEU A 279 -16.86 12.87 -11.66
CA LEU A 279 -17.20 13.00 -13.08
C LEU A 279 -18.50 13.80 -13.27
N ASP A 280 -19.53 13.58 -12.45
CA ASP A 280 -20.80 14.32 -12.53
C ASP A 280 -20.61 15.82 -12.22
N GLN A 281 -19.62 16.14 -11.39
CA GLN A 281 -19.21 17.52 -11.07
C GLN A 281 -18.25 18.13 -12.11
N GLY A 282 -17.88 17.38 -13.15
CA GLY A 282 -17.11 17.86 -14.29
C GLY A 282 -15.61 17.56 -14.24
N ALA A 283 -15.15 16.65 -13.38
CA ALA A 283 -13.76 16.20 -13.40
C ALA A 283 -13.39 15.56 -14.73
N LEU A 284 -12.23 15.91 -15.29
CA LEU A 284 -11.75 15.37 -16.57
C LEU A 284 -10.48 14.54 -16.47
N TYR A 285 -9.68 14.71 -15.42
CA TYR A 285 -8.37 14.05 -15.28
C TYR A 285 -8.31 13.33 -13.94
N ILE A 286 -8.37 12.00 -13.98
CA ILE A 286 -8.41 11.17 -12.77
C ILE A 286 -7.37 10.06 -12.89
N VAL A 287 -6.56 9.87 -11.85
CA VAL A 287 -5.69 8.72 -11.68
C VAL A 287 -6.23 7.88 -10.53
N VAL A 288 -6.41 6.58 -10.77
CA VAL A 288 -6.91 5.61 -9.80
C VAL A 288 -5.81 4.61 -9.49
N GLN A 289 -5.39 4.56 -8.23
CA GLN A 289 -4.31 3.72 -7.78
C GLN A 289 -4.79 2.31 -7.45
N GLY A 290 -4.14 1.30 -8.03
CA GLY A 290 -4.30 -0.10 -7.61
C GLY A 290 -3.65 -0.38 -6.26
N LEU A 291 -3.98 -1.52 -5.65
CA LEU A 291 -3.34 -1.95 -4.40
C LEU A 291 -1.94 -2.53 -4.67
N PRO A 292 -0.94 -2.27 -3.80
CA PRO A 292 0.35 -2.95 -3.86
C PRO A 292 0.22 -4.43 -3.46
N PRO A 293 1.23 -5.29 -3.71
CA PRO A 293 1.22 -6.67 -3.23
C PRO A 293 1.31 -6.72 -1.70
N LEU A 294 0.15 -6.70 -1.05
CA LEU A 294 0.05 -6.68 0.42
C LEU A 294 0.79 -7.86 1.06
N GLY A 295 0.83 -9.02 0.39
CA GLY A 295 1.54 -10.21 0.85
C GLY A 295 3.07 -10.06 0.90
N CYS A 296 3.63 -9.00 0.34
CA CYS A 296 5.06 -8.67 0.43
C CYS A 296 5.38 -7.72 1.59
N LEU A 297 4.37 -7.18 2.28
CA LEU A 297 4.60 -6.25 3.38
C LEU A 297 5.11 -7.00 4.62
N PRO A 298 6.03 -6.41 5.41
CA PRO A 298 6.55 -7.05 6.63
C PRO A 298 5.44 -7.50 7.60
N SER A 299 4.36 -6.71 7.71
CA SER A 299 3.18 -7.04 8.51
C SER A 299 2.45 -8.30 8.07
N GLN A 300 2.38 -8.60 6.78
CA GLN A 300 1.81 -9.85 6.26
C GLN A 300 2.80 -11.01 6.35
N LEU A 301 4.09 -10.73 6.13
CA LEU A 301 5.14 -11.74 6.20
C LEU A 301 5.37 -12.27 7.61
N SER A 302 5.20 -11.45 8.65
CA SER A 302 5.32 -11.89 10.05
C SER A 302 4.28 -12.95 10.42
N MET A 303 3.14 -12.99 9.72
CA MET A 303 2.07 -13.97 9.91
C MET A 303 2.05 -15.08 8.85
N CYS A 304 2.93 -15.03 7.85
CA CYS A 304 2.94 -15.96 6.71
C CYS A 304 4.04 -17.02 6.87
N PRO A 305 3.67 -18.31 7.00
CA PRO A 305 4.62 -19.42 7.03
C PRO A 305 5.52 -19.43 5.79
N LEU A 306 6.78 -19.87 5.94
CA LEU A 306 7.74 -19.93 4.84
C LEU A 306 7.25 -20.79 3.66
N LEU A 307 6.53 -21.88 3.94
CA LEU A 307 6.00 -22.80 2.93
C LEU A 307 4.84 -22.21 2.11
N ASP A 308 4.20 -21.13 2.59
CA ASP A 308 3.08 -20.46 1.92
C ASP A 308 3.54 -19.25 1.08
N ARG A 309 4.85 -19.06 0.96
CA ARG A 309 5.45 -17.97 0.20
C ARG A 309 5.70 -18.37 -1.25
N ASP A 310 5.60 -17.40 -2.14
CA ASP A 310 5.98 -17.54 -3.54
C ASP A 310 7.51 -17.44 -3.73
N GLU A 311 7.97 -17.60 -4.97
CA GLU A 311 9.40 -17.56 -5.34
C GLU A 311 10.07 -16.22 -5.04
N ARG A 312 9.29 -15.15 -4.82
CA ARG A 312 9.78 -13.83 -4.44
C ARG A 312 9.77 -13.63 -2.92
N GLY A 313 9.36 -14.63 -2.15
CA GLY A 313 9.31 -14.56 -0.69
C GLY A 313 8.05 -13.89 -0.14
N CYS A 314 7.03 -13.64 -0.97
CA CYS A 314 5.78 -12.99 -0.58
C CYS A 314 4.66 -14.00 -0.30
N SER A 315 3.67 -13.65 0.53
CA SER A 315 2.49 -14.51 0.77
C SER A 315 1.68 -14.74 -0.52
N LYS A 316 1.61 -15.99 -0.98
CA LYS A 316 0.88 -16.37 -2.20
C LYS A 316 -0.62 -16.11 -2.07
N ALA A 317 -1.19 -16.47 -0.92
CA ALA A 317 -2.63 -16.33 -0.67
C ALA A 317 -3.07 -14.86 -0.64
N ALA A 318 -2.35 -14.01 0.10
CA ALA A 318 -2.66 -12.59 0.17
C ALA A 318 -2.52 -11.91 -1.20
N ASN A 319 -1.43 -12.20 -1.93
CA ASN A 319 -1.21 -11.62 -3.25
C ASN A 319 -2.21 -12.10 -4.31
N ASN A 320 -2.73 -13.33 -4.22
CA ASN A 320 -3.82 -13.79 -5.08
C ASN A 320 -5.09 -12.94 -4.92
N ILE A 321 -5.46 -12.61 -3.68
CA ILE A 321 -6.62 -11.76 -3.37
C ILE A 321 -6.43 -10.36 -3.98
N VAL A 322 -5.26 -9.76 -3.76
CA VAL A 322 -4.93 -8.42 -4.27
C VAL A 322 -4.92 -8.39 -5.80
N ARG A 323 -4.38 -9.41 -6.47
CA ARG A 323 -4.41 -9.50 -7.94
C ARG A 323 -5.85 -9.58 -8.47
N ALA A 324 -6.71 -10.39 -7.82
CA ALA A 324 -8.11 -10.46 -8.19
C ALA A 324 -8.83 -9.12 -8.00
N HIS A 325 -8.59 -8.44 -6.88
CA HIS A 325 -9.08 -7.09 -6.62
C HIS A 325 -8.69 -6.11 -7.73
N ASN A 326 -7.39 -6.01 -8.03
CA ASN A 326 -6.86 -5.08 -9.02
C ASN A 326 -7.41 -5.37 -10.42
N LYS A 327 -7.61 -6.65 -10.77
CA LYS A 327 -8.23 -7.03 -12.05
C LYS A 327 -9.69 -6.58 -12.14
N LEU A 328 -10.47 -6.79 -11.09
CA LEU A 328 -11.87 -6.37 -11.04
C LEU A 328 -12.01 -4.83 -11.03
N LEU A 329 -11.10 -4.13 -10.34
CA LEU A 329 -11.03 -2.67 -10.38
C LEU A 329 -10.80 -2.18 -11.80
N GLN A 330 -9.82 -2.72 -12.54
CA GLN A 330 -9.57 -2.33 -13.94
C GLN A 330 -10.81 -2.56 -14.84
N LEU A 331 -11.47 -3.71 -14.72
CA LEU A 331 -12.72 -3.98 -15.45
C LEU A 331 -13.82 -2.96 -15.13
N ARG A 332 -13.92 -2.54 -13.86
CA ARG A 332 -14.85 -1.48 -13.46
C ARG A 332 -14.48 -0.13 -14.07
N LEU A 333 -13.20 0.22 -14.10
CA LEU A 333 -12.71 1.44 -14.74
C LEU A 333 -13.02 1.46 -16.24
N ASP A 334 -12.88 0.32 -16.94
CA ASP A 334 -13.23 0.21 -18.36
C ASP A 334 -14.72 0.46 -18.63
N ASN A 335 -15.59 0.03 -17.71
CA ASN A 335 -17.01 0.35 -17.79
C ASN A 335 -17.28 1.85 -17.56
N ILE A 336 -16.60 2.48 -16.60
CA ILE A 336 -16.75 3.92 -16.32
C ILE A 336 -16.20 4.75 -17.49
N ARG A 337 -15.04 4.41 -18.06
CA ARG A 337 -14.46 5.09 -19.23
C ARG A 337 -15.42 5.11 -20.43
N ARG A 338 -16.16 4.02 -20.67
CA ARG A 338 -17.20 3.96 -21.71
C ARG A 338 -18.37 4.89 -21.45
N ARG A 339 -18.75 5.10 -20.18
CA ARG A 339 -19.84 6.02 -19.79
C ARG A 339 -19.41 7.49 -19.81
N TYR A 340 -18.12 7.76 -19.60
CA TYR A 340 -17.56 9.11 -19.55
C TYR A 340 -16.42 9.28 -20.57
N PRO A 341 -16.69 9.18 -21.88
CA PRO A 341 -15.65 9.16 -22.93
C PRO A 341 -14.82 10.45 -23.02
N HIS A 342 -15.35 11.55 -22.46
CA HIS A 342 -14.66 12.85 -22.44
C HIS A 342 -13.58 12.93 -21.34
N ALA A 343 -13.69 12.14 -20.27
CA ALA A 343 -12.74 12.12 -19.17
C ALA A 343 -11.56 11.16 -19.46
N MET A 344 -10.39 11.48 -18.92
CA MET A 344 -9.22 10.61 -18.85
C MET A 344 -9.15 10.00 -17.46
N ILE A 345 -9.40 8.69 -17.39
CA ILE A 345 -9.31 7.93 -16.14
C ILE A 345 -8.16 6.96 -16.29
N ALA A 346 -7.01 7.26 -15.68
CA ALA A 346 -5.84 6.39 -15.68
C ALA A 346 -5.86 5.42 -14.49
N TYR A 347 -5.32 4.23 -14.70
CA TYR A 347 -5.06 3.25 -13.64
C TYR A 347 -3.56 3.24 -13.35
N ALA A 348 -3.14 3.58 -12.13
CA ALA A 348 -1.77 3.45 -11.67
C ALA A 348 -1.55 2.04 -11.11
N ASP A 349 -0.82 1.21 -11.85
CA ASP A 349 -0.52 -0.18 -11.53
C ASP A 349 0.56 -0.27 -10.44
N THR A 350 0.15 0.00 -9.20
CA THR A 350 1.04 -0.07 -8.03
C THR A 350 1.56 -1.49 -7.81
N TYR A 351 0.77 -2.51 -8.17
CA TYR A 351 1.17 -3.91 -8.02
C TYR A 351 2.35 -4.23 -8.94
N GLY A 352 2.20 -3.99 -10.24
CA GLY A 352 3.26 -4.20 -11.21
C GLY A 352 4.48 -3.34 -10.95
N ALA A 353 4.29 -2.08 -10.54
CA ALA A 353 5.41 -1.18 -10.24
C ALA A 353 6.22 -1.65 -9.02
N TYR A 354 5.53 -2.07 -7.96
CA TYR A 354 6.17 -2.64 -6.78
C TYR A 354 6.94 -3.91 -7.14
N GLU A 355 6.34 -4.82 -7.91
CA GLU A 355 6.98 -6.07 -8.31
C GLU A 355 8.23 -5.85 -9.18
N ALA A 356 8.22 -4.84 -10.04
CA ALA A 356 9.38 -4.47 -10.86
C ALA A 356 10.55 -3.95 -10.01
N ILE A 357 10.23 -3.14 -8.99
CA ILE A 357 11.20 -2.68 -8.00
C ILE A 357 11.72 -3.87 -7.20
N LEU A 358 10.84 -4.70 -6.65
CA LEU A 358 11.21 -5.85 -5.83
C LEU A 358 12.15 -6.81 -6.58
N ALA A 359 11.82 -7.15 -7.83
CA ALA A 359 12.64 -8.05 -8.65
C ALA A 359 14.05 -7.49 -8.94
N ASN A 360 14.25 -6.18 -8.78
CA ASN A 360 15.51 -5.49 -9.08
C ASN A 360 15.93 -4.53 -7.96
N TYR A 361 15.58 -4.83 -6.70
CA TYR A 361 15.60 -3.85 -5.61
C TYR A 361 16.98 -3.19 -5.40
N GLN A 362 18.06 -3.93 -5.65
CA GLN A 362 19.44 -3.43 -5.64
C GLN A 362 19.70 -2.35 -6.70
N LYS A 363 19.12 -2.47 -7.90
CA LYS A 363 19.22 -1.43 -8.95
C LYS A 363 18.49 -0.14 -8.57
N TYR A 364 17.48 -0.26 -7.70
CA TYR A 364 16.78 0.87 -7.09
C TYR A 364 17.45 1.37 -5.79
N HIS A 365 18.64 0.85 -5.47
CA HIS A 365 19.44 1.16 -4.27
C HIS A 365 18.84 0.70 -2.94
N PHE A 366 17.89 -0.22 -2.97
CA PHE A 366 17.42 -0.91 -1.78
C PHE A 366 18.36 -2.05 -1.40
N LYS A 367 18.51 -2.28 -0.10
CA LYS A 367 19.16 -3.46 0.48
C LYS A 367 18.16 -4.35 1.21
N GLU A 368 17.12 -3.73 1.76
CA GLU A 368 16.16 -4.35 2.65
C GLU A 368 14.75 -4.30 2.04
N PRO A 369 14.37 -5.29 1.22
CA PRO A 369 13.05 -5.30 0.56
C PRO A 369 11.92 -5.72 1.50
N PHE A 370 12.21 -6.55 2.51
CA PHE A 370 11.21 -7.15 3.41
C PHE A 370 11.34 -6.75 4.87
N ARG A 371 12.35 -5.96 5.22
CA ARG A 371 12.57 -5.49 6.58
C ARG A 371 12.04 -4.07 6.72
N ALA A 372 11.36 -3.75 7.82
CA ALA A 372 10.93 -2.38 8.11
C ALA A 372 12.10 -1.55 8.68
N CYS A 373 12.15 -0.27 8.33
CA CYS A 373 13.16 0.64 8.88
C CYS A 373 12.85 1.02 10.33
N CYS A 374 11.59 1.23 10.67
CA CYS A 374 11.11 1.55 12.01
C CYS A 374 10.28 0.39 12.56
N GLY A 375 10.65 -0.13 13.73
CA GLY A 375 10.01 -1.29 14.32
C GLY A 375 10.60 -1.65 15.68
N SER A 376 10.18 -2.75 16.28
CA SER A 376 10.51 -3.14 17.66
C SER A 376 11.10 -4.55 17.77
N ASP A 377 11.42 -5.18 16.64
CA ASP A 377 11.96 -6.53 16.56
C ASP A 377 13.31 -6.48 15.84
N GLU A 378 14.27 -5.77 16.44
CA GLU A 378 15.57 -5.49 15.82
C GLU A 378 16.35 -6.76 15.45
N ASP A 379 16.15 -7.86 16.16
CA ASP A 379 16.84 -9.11 15.85
C ASP A 379 16.02 -10.04 14.94
N GLY A 380 14.71 -9.80 14.79
CA GLY A 380 13.84 -10.63 13.95
C GLY A 380 13.88 -10.27 12.47
N PRO A 381 13.37 -11.15 11.59
CA PRO A 381 13.61 -11.09 10.14
C PRO A 381 12.98 -9.88 9.45
N PHE A 382 11.94 -9.29 10.04
CA PHE A 382 11.13 -8.24 9.41
C PHE A 382 11.21 -6.89 10.13
N ASN A 383 11.83 -6.83 11.31
CA ASN A 383 11.79 -5.67 12.21
C ASN A 383 10.35 -5.17 12.42
N PHE A 384 9.43 -6.08 12.72
CA PHE A 384 8.02 -5.76 12.82
C PHE A 384 7.36 -6.62 13.90
N ASP A 385 6.69 -5.96 14.84
CA ASP A 385 5.85 -6.59 15.86
C ASP A 385 4.46 -5.94 15.82
N VAL A 386 3.43 -6.80 15.71
CA VAL A 386 2.02 -6.37 15.75
C VAL A 386 1.62 -5.75 17.08
N HIS A 387 2.31 -6.09 18.17
CA HIS A 387 2.03 -5.59 19.51
C HIS A 387 2.82 -4.33 19.86
N CYS A 388 3.85 -3.98 19.08
CA CYS A 388 4.70 -2.82 19.33
C CYS A 388 5.04 -2.11 18.00
N LEU A 389 4.05 -1.40 17.46
CA LEU A 389 4.16 -0.70 16.18
C LEU A 389 5.15 0.49 16.24
N CYS A 390 5.73 0.86 15.10
CA CYS A 390 6.62 2.02 14.97
C CYS A 390 6.10 3.27 15.70
N GLY A 391 6.97 3.91 16.49
CA GLY A 391 6.63 5.07 17.31
C GLY A 391 6.20 4.72 18.74
N ALA A 392 5.95 3.45 19.04
CA ALA A 392 5.79 2.97 20.42
C ALA A 392 7.14 2.95 21.17
N SER A 393 7.08 3.01 22.51
CA SER A 393 8.25 2.85 23.38
C SER A 393 8.93 1.50 23.11
N GLY A 394 10.24 1.52 22.86
CA GLY A 394 11.02 0.31 22.53
C GLY A 394 11.22 0.07 21.03
N THR A 395 10.68 0.94 20.17
CA THR A 395 10.98 0.90 18.74
C THR A 395 12.31 1.55 18.38
N THR A 396 12.99 1.04 17.36
CA THR A 396 14.22 1.56 16.77
C THR A 396 13.97 2.03 15.33
N ILE A 397 14.83 2.94 14.85
CA ILE A 397 14.83 3.42 13.46
C ILE A 397 16.17 3.04 12.83
N CYS A 398 16.12 2.51 11.61
CA CYS A 398 17.30 2.21 10.83
C CYS A 398 18.13 3.46 10.50
N LYS A 399 19.44 3.29 10.34
CA LYS A 399 20.36 4.42 10.06
C LYS A 399 20.17 5.05 8.68
N ASN A 400 19.71 4.28 7.69
CA ASN A 400 19.55 4.75 6.31
C ASN A 400 18.23 4.24 5.69
N SER A 401 17.16 5.01 5.88
CA SER A 401 15.83 4.69 5.36
C SER A 401 15.76 4.65 3.83
N GLY A 402 16.71 5.27 3.13
CA GLY A 402 16.81 5.21 1.67
C GLY A 402 17.11 3.80 1.12
N GLN A 403 17.63 2.91 1.97
CA GLN A 403 17.95 1.52 1.62
C GLN A 403 16.81 0.53 1.93
N TYR A 404 15.68 1.01 2.46
CA TYR A 404 14.53 0.20 2.87
C TYR A 404 13.32 0.50 2.00
N MET A 405 12.59 -0.54 1.58
CA MET A 405 11.32 -0.36 0.86
C MET A 405 10.16 -0.02 1.83
N SER A 406 10.17 -0.62 3.02
CA SER A 406 9.14 -0.47 4.05
C SER A 406 9.59 0.48 5.17
N TRP A 407 8.73 1.43 5.53
CA TRP A 407 8.95 2.31 6.67
C TRP A 407 8.69 1.59 7.98
N ASP A 408 7.45 1.15 8.21
CA ASP A 408 6.99 0.64 9.51
C ASP A 408 6.38 -0.77 9.45
N GLY A 409 6.51 -1.43 8.30
CA GLY A 409 5.93 -2.75 8.04
C GLY A 409 4.57 -2.73 7.36
N ILE A 410 3.96 -1.56 7.22
CA ILE A 410 2.68 -1.36 6.51
C ILE A 410 2.87 -0.33 5.39
N HIS A 411 3.57 0.77 5.68
CA HIS A 411 3.73 1.91 4.78
C HIS A 411 5.11 1.93 4.10
N PHE A 412 5.19 2.62 2.98
CA PHE A 412 6.43 2.77 2.21
C PHE A 412 7.31 3.90 2.71
N THR A 413 8.61 3.76 2.51
CA THR A 413 9.57 4.86 2.73
C THR A 413 9.41 5.97 1.67
N ASP A 414 9.93 7.16 1.96
CA ASP A 414 10.03 8.27 0.98
C ASP A 414 10.70 7.80 -0.33
N SER A 415 11.78 7.01 -0.20
CA SER A 415 12.52 6.45 -1.34
C SER A 415 11.63 5.56 -2.20
N MET A 416 10.91 4.62 -1.57
CA MET A 416 10.00 3.72 -2.28
C MET A 416 8.83 4.48 -2.94
N ASN A 417 8.22 5.43 -2.23
CA ASN A 417 7.18 6.30 -2.78
C ASN A 417 7.67 7.06 -4.01
N GLY A 418 8.86 7.65 -3.96
CA GLY A 418 9.45 8.37 -5.10
C GLY A 418 9.73 7.47 -6.30
N LYS A 419 10.21 6.23 -6.07
CA LYS A 419 10.41 5.26 -7.16
C LYS A 419 9.09 4.80 -7.78
N LEU A 420 8.06 4.54 -6.98
CA LEU A 420 6.73 4.22 -7.50
C LEU A 420 6.17 5.37 -8.35
N THR A 421 6.30 6.62 -7.89
CA THR A 421 5.88 7.79 -8.66
C THR A 421 6.62 7.88 -10.00
N ASP A 422 7.94 7.71 -10.03
CA ASP A 422 8.69 7.69 -11.30
C ASP A 422 8.18 6.61 -12.27
N LEU A 423 7.86 5.42 -11.76
CA LEU A 423 7.33 4.34 -12.58
C LEU A 423 5.95 4.68 -13.18
N PHE A 424 5.07 5.33 -12.40
CA PHE A 424 3.76 5.78 -12.87
C PHE A 424 3.87 6.89 -13.91
N LEU A 425 4.74 7.87 -13.68
CA LEU A 425 4.87 9.02 -14.57
C LEU A 425 5.62 8.66 -15.85
N ASN A 426 6.68 7.85 -15.76
CA ASN A 426 7.70 7.77 -16.81
C ASN A 426 7.94 6.37 -17.38
N LYS A 427 7.46 5.30 -16.74
CA LYS A 427 7.84 3.92 -17.11
C LYS A 427 6.67 3.02 -17.50
N GLY A 428 5.50 3.58 -17.79
CA GLY A 428 4.37 2.85 -18.34
C GLY A 428 3.54 2.07 -17.30
N TYR A 429 3.72 2.33 -16.01
CA TYR A 429 2.89 1.74 -14.94
C TYR A 429 1.60 2.55 -14.66
N CYS A 430 1.17 3.34 -15.64
CA CYS A 430 -0.08 4.07 -15.61
C CYS A 430 -0.79 3.87 -16.96
N GLN A 431 -2.08 3.51 -16.95
CA GLN A 431 -2.82 3.21 -18.18
C GLN A 431 -4.23 3.86 -18.23
N PRO A 432 -4.52 4.73 -19.22
CA PRO A 432 -3.56 5.32 -20.18
C PRO A 432 -2.40 6.03 -19.47
N SER A 433 -1.30 6.23 -20.20
CA SER A 433 -0.07 6.78 -19.63
C SER A 433 -0.27 8.19 -19.07
N PHE A 434 0.50 8.54 -18.04
CA PHE A 434 0.43 9.89 -17.46
C PHE A 434 0.79 10.97 -18.50
N LYS A 435 1.68 10.64 -19.44
CA LYS A 435 2.02 11.48 -20.60
C LYS A 435 0.81 11.76 -21.50
N GLU A 436 -0.06 10.79 -21.74
CA GLU A 436 -1.30 10.99 -22.52
C GLU A 436 -2.28 11.90 -21.78
N LEU A 437 -2.39 11.76 -20.46
CA LEU A 437 -3.19 12.67 -19.62
C LEU A 437 -2.67 14.11 -19.76
N ALA A 438 -1.36 14.30 -19.61
CA ALA A 438 -0.73 15.62 -19.70
C ALA A 438 -0.86 16.23 -21.10
N LYS A 439 -0.72 15.40 -22.16
CA LYS A 439 -0.91 15.83 -23.55
C LYS A 439 -2.34 16.33 -23.78
N LYS A 440 -3.35 15.57 -23.34
CA LYS A 440 -4.76 15.98 -23.48
C LYS A 440 -5.05 17.27 -22.69
N LYS A 441 -4.46 17.41 -21.49
CA LYS A 441 -4.58 18.63 -20.69
C LYS A 441 -4.03 19.86 -21.39
N LYS A 442 -2.85 19.77 -22.00
CA LYS A 442 -2.22 20.88 -22.75
C LYS A 442 -3.06 21.26 -23.98
N GLN A 443 -3.69 20.29 -24.64
CA GLN A 443 -4.54 20.52 -25.82
C GLN A 443 -5.85 21.27 -25.51
N GLN A 444 -6.32 21.27 -24.27
CA GLN A 444 -7.51 22.03 -23.86
C GLN A 444 -7.22 23.50 -23.50
N VAL A 445 -5.94 23.90 -23.48
CA VAL A 445 -5.51 25.28 -23.16
C VAL A 445 -5.33 26.13 -24.43
N ILE A 446 -5.36 25.49 -25.61
CA ILE A 446 -5.39 26.12 -26.94
C ILE A 446 -6.83 26.07 -27.44
#